data_AF-A0A562HKX0-F1
#
_entry.id   AF-A0A562HKX0-F1
#
_cell.length_a   1.000
_cell.length_b   1.000
_cell.length_c   1.000
_cell.angle_alpha   90.00
_cell.angle_beta   90.00
_cell.angle_gamma   90.00
#
_symmetry.space_group_name_H-M   'P 1'
#
loop_
_entity.id
_entity.type
_entity.pdbx_description
1 polymer ?
#
loop_
_entity_poly.entity_id
_entity_poly.type
_entity_poly.pdbx_seq_one_letter_code
_entity_poly.pdbx_strand_id
1 'polypeptide(L)'
;MKKYSGSGLTPLFYSEISSSYMLYDIFKNQEQIILQLIKEQFNLLPDKIIVERERAYPKKGSIDIFIEFMNADKKHALLIEVKVHDYLSATEGQISTYYNAVVEDSVYDEVYFIYLTQFTADNDFKGIATPKTIDEAKKGKELIKEQFVHISWEQMHTFLNKHYEILTEEQQLIVSLNRQWILQQCEADLESNKIDVGERGLEDYFFDAKIDIRSRLPFGNEVCENKRQIWRVDTSTLEEKQLDAVLDVIKIHSGSNAVNKIKQYKTEELTLQGAKDFLMLMAQSIEDWKLLSFYSKLFLLAEKLSYLKFNGTGTRGFSIKLEIQGKGEISLCTIYKNKTIDFSLKR
;
A
#
# COMPACT_ATOMS: atom_id res chain seq x y z
N MET A 1 -28.75 -14.50 17.61
CA MET A 1 -27.69 -13.57 18.07
C MET A 1 -28.16 -12.14 17.89
N LYS A 2 -28.00 -11.27 18.89
CA LYS A 2 -28.43 -9.86 18.83
C LYS A 2 -27.49 -9.08 17.91
N LYS A 3 -28.04 -8.29 16.97
CA LYS A 3 -27.24 -7.41 16.09
C LYS A 3 -26.94 -6.09 16.81
N TYR A 4 -25.68 -5.66 16.75
CA TYR A 4 -25.22 -4.38 17.30
C TYR A 4 -24.75 -3.46 16.18
N SER A 5 -24.91 -2.14 16.34
CA SER A 5 -24.34 -1.17 15.40
C SER A 5 -22.82 -1.11 15.60
N GLY A 6 -22.06 -1.13 14.51
CA GLY A 6 -20.60 -1.09 14.53
C GLY A 6 -20.06 0.17 15.17
N SER A 7 -20.73 1.32 14.99
CA SER A 7 -20.40 2.57 15.70
C SER A 7 -20.46 2.44 17.22
N GLY A 8 -21.34 1.59 17.75
CA GLY A 8 -21.41 1.29 19.19
C GLY A 8 -20.32 0.34 19.67
N LEU A 9 -19.68 -0.39 18.76
CA LEU A 9 -18.60 -1.33 19.03
C LEU A 9 -17.20 -0.72 18.79
N THR A 10 -17.11 0.41 18.08
CA THR A 10 -15.85 1.12 17.82
C THR A 10 -15.03 1.37 19.10
N PRO A 11 -15.60 1.82 20.24
CA PRO A 11 -14.81 2.00 21.46
C PRO A 11 -14.15 0.70 21.99
N LEU A 12 -14.66 -0.47 21.60
CA LEU A 12 -14.13 -1.77 22.01
C LEU A 12 -13.06 -2.31 21.07
N PHE A 13 -13.16 -2.09 19.75
CA PHE A 13 -12.33 -2.80 18.76
C PHE A 13 -11.52 -1.91 17.84
N TYR A 14 -11.67 -0.59 17.91
CA TYR A 14 -10.97 0.34 17.02
C TYR A 14 -9.43 0.23 17.08
N SER A 15 -8.90 -0.28 18.19
CA SER A 15 -7.46 -0.51 18.35
C SER A 15 -7.08 -1.95 18.04
N GLU A 16 -5.96 -2.13 17.33
CA GLU A 16 -5.31 -3.43 17.13
C GLU A 16 -5.05 -4.12 18.48
N ILE A 17 -4.75 -3.32 19.51
CA ILE A 17 -4.52 -3.75 20.90
C ILE A 17 -5.70 -4.56 21.45
N SER A 18 -6.95 -4.13 21.24
CA SER A 18 -8.09 -4.85 21.82
C SER A 18 -8.48 -6.09 21.04
N SER A 19 -8.29 -6.06 19.72
CA SER A 19 -8.50 -7.25 18.87
C SER A 19 -7.41 -8.30 19.08
N SER A 20 -6.16 -7.91 19.29
CA SER A 20 -5.07 -8.82 19.68
C SER A 20 -5.24 -9.33 21.10
N TYR A 21 -5.77 -8.53 22.03
CA TYR A 21 -6.10 -8.98 23.39
C TYR A 21 -7.13 -10.11 23.40
N MET A 22 -8.18 -10.00 22.57
CA MET A 22 -9.18 -11.06 22.43
C MET A 22 -8.53 -12.39 22.03
N LEU A 23 -7.69 -12.39 20.99
CA LEU A 23 -7.00 -13.58 20.53
C LEU A 23 -6.02 -14.12 21.59
N TYR A 24 -5.26 -13.24 22.25
CA TYR A 24 -4.38 -13.60 23.34
C TYR A 24 -5.13 -14.30 24.49
N ASP A 25 -6.23 -13.74 24.94
CA ASP A 25 -7.04 -14.32 26.04
C ASP A 25 -7.54 -15.72 25.67
N ILE A 26 -8.01 -15.89 24.43
CA ILE A 26 -8.44 -17.19 23.92
C ILE A 26 -7.26 -18.17 23.88
N PHE A 27 -6.15 -17.82 23.23
CA PHE A 27 -5.02 -18.73 23.05
C PHE A 27 -4.33 -19.10 24.37
N LYS A 28 -4.27 -18.16 25.33
CA LYS A 28 -3.69 -18.41 26.65
C LYS A 28 -4.57 -19.31 27.51
N ASN A 29 -5.89 -19.14 27.47
CA ASN A 29 -6.82 -19.88 28.32
C ASN A 29 -7.29 -21.20 27.68
N GLN A 30 -7.17 -21.34 26.36
CA GLN A 30 -7.63 -22.49 25.57
C GLN A 30 -6.51 -23.01 24.67
N GLU A 31 -5.47 -23.61 25.26
CA GLU A 31 -4.26 -24.08 24.56
C GLU A 31 -4.56 -24.97 23.33
N GLN A 32 -5.60 -25.80 23.41
CA GLN A 32 -6.10 -26.63 22.30
C GLN A 32 -6.43 -25.84 21.02
N ILE A 33 -6.88 -24.59 21.14
CA ILE A 33 -7.17 -23.73 19.99
C ILE A 33 -5.88 -23.33 19.29
N ILE A 34 -4.85 -22.89 20.04
CA ILE A 34 -3.59 -22.49 19.41
C ILE A 34 -2.83 -23.70 18.84
N LEU A 35 -2.90 -24.87 19.49
CA LEU A 35 -2.41 -26.14 18.95
C LEU A 35 -3.02 -26.44 17.58
N GLN A 36 -4.35 -26.31 17.47
CA GLN A 36 -5.06 -26.57 16.23
C GLN A 36 -4.75 -25.52 15.15
N LEU A 37 -4.58 -24.24 15.52
CA LEU A 37 -4.20 -23.20 14.57
C LEU A 37 -2.82 -23.50 13.96
N ILE A 38 -1.82 -23.80 14.80
CA ILE A 38 -0.46 -24.12 14.34
C ILE A 38 -0.48 -25.37 13.43
N LYS A 39 -1.27 -26.39 13.81
CA LYS A 39 -1.45 -27.59 12.99
C LYS A 39 -2.09 -27.30 11.63
N GLU A 40 -3.17 -26.52 11.59
CA GLU A 40 -3.88 -26.21 10.34
C GLU A 40 -3.04 -25.35 9.39
N GLN A 41 -2.25 -24.40 9.92
CA GLN A 41 -1.51 -23.43 9.11
C GLN A 41 -0.11 -23.93 8.71
N PHE A 42 0.56 -24.70 9.57
CA PHE A 42 1.97 -25.09 9.37
C PHE A 42 2.21 -26.60 9.38
N ASN A 43 1.17 -27.42 9.58
CA ASN A 43 1.27 -28.89 9.68
C ASN A 43 2.26 -29.35 10.77
N LEU A 44 2.26 -28.65 11.90
CA LEU A 44 3.08 -28.95 13.07
C LEU A 44 2.23 -29.49 14.22
N LEU A 45 2.84 -30.27 15.11
CA LEU A 45 2.21 -30.77 16.34
C LEU A 45 2.98 -30.20 17.53
N PRO A 46 2.57 -29.04 18.06
CA PRO A 46 3.30 -28.39 19.13
C PRO A 46 3.19 -29.13 20.45
N ASP A 47 4.22 -29.03 21.27
CA ASP A 47 4.20 -29.31 22.70
C ASP A 47 4.76 -28.11 23.49
N LYS A 48 4.38 -27.98 24.77
CA LYS A 48 4.87 -26.92 25.68
C LYS A 48 4.69 -25.50 25.11
N ILE A 49 3.43 -25.07 24.93
CA ILE A 49 3.13 -23.75 24.40
C ILE A 49 3.19 -22.68 25.48
N ILE A 50 3.84 -21.56 25.17
CA ILE A 50 3.82 -20.32 25.96
C ILE A 50 3.29 -19.20 25.06
N VAL A 51 2.23 -18.52 25.50
CA VAL A 51 1.61 -17.41 24.79
C VAL A 51 1.87 -16.10 25.53
N GLU A 52 2.49 -15.16 24.84
CA GLU A 52 2.80 -13.81 25.30
C GLU A 52 2.08 -12.78 24.42
N ARG A 53 1.78 -11.62 25.00
CA ARG A 53 1.19 -10.48 24.29
C ARG A 53 2.12 -9.29 24.39
N GLU A 54 2.18 -8.51 23.33
CA GLU A 54 3.00 -7.30 23.25
C GLU A 54 4.46 -7.59 23.65
N ARG A 55 5.07 -8.62 23.03
CA ARG A 55 6.47 -8.95 23.26
C ARG A 55 7.36 -7.87 22.66
N ALA A 56 7.95 -7.05 23.53
CA ALA A 56 8.75 -5.91 23.15
C ALA A 56 10.18 -6.30 22.74
N TYR A 57 10.60 -5.78 21.59
CA TYR A 57 11.96 -5.85 21.09
C TYR A 57 12.57 -4.44 21.10
N PRO A 58 13.64 -4.18 21.87
CA PRO A 58 14.22 -2.85 22.01
C PRO A 58 14.53 -2.20 20.65
N LYS A 59 13.98 -1.00 20.42
CA LYS A 59 14.12 -0.21 19.18
C LYS A 59 13.47 -0.83 17.92
N LYS A 60 12.87 -2.02 18.02
CA LYS A 60 12.22 -2.69 16.89
C LYS A 60 10.69 -2.67 16.98
N GLY A 61 10.13 -2.51 18.18
CA GLY A 61 8.68 -2.41 18.41
C GLY A 61 8.17 -3.52 19.30
N SER A 62 6.89 -3.85 19.18
CA SER A 62 6.24 -4.90 19.98
C SER A 62 5.41 -5.79 19.07
N ILE A 63 5.58 -7.10 19.20
CA ILE A 63 4.80 -8.09 18.45
C ILE A 63 3.49 -8.31 19.19
N ASP A 64 2.36 -8.21 18.49
CA ASP A 64 1.02 -8.27 19.09
C ASP A 64 0.81 -9.55 19.92
N ILE A 65 1.05 -10.71 19.32
CA ILE A 65 1.01 -12.02 20.00
C ILE A 65 2.24 -12.81 19.62
N PHE A 66 2.96 -13.27 20.63
CA PHE A 66 4.15 -14.09 20.48
C PHE A 66 3.92 -15.45 21.13
N ILE A 67 4.20 -16.52 20.40
CA ILE A 67 3.99 -17.89 20.85
C ILE A 67 5.30 -18.65 20.75
N GLU A 68 5.75 -19.19 21.87
CA GLU A 68 6.89 -20.11 21.93
C GLU A 68 6.36 -21.53 22.08
N PHE A 69 6.91 -22.48 21.33
CA PHE A 69 6.52 -23.88 21.42
C PHE A 69 7.67 -24.81 21.06
N MET A 70 7.56 -26.07 21.47
CA MET A 70 8.44 -27.15 21.04
C MET A 70 7.75 -27.98 19.96
N ASN A 71 8.52 -28.54 19.03
CA ASN A 71 8.07 -29.60 18.13
C ASN A 71 9.28 -30.47 17.77
N ALA A 72 9.18 -31.78 18.00
CA ALA A 72 10.27 -32.74 17.72
C ALA A 72 11.63 -32.29 18.31
N ASP A 73 11.61 -31.88 19.58
CA ASP A 73 12.76 -31.37 20.35
C ASP A 73 13.40 -30.08 19.83
N LYS A 74 12.77 -29.41 18.86
CA LYS A 74 13.18 -28.07 18.39
C LYS A 74 12.32 -26.98 19.00
N LYS A 75 12.94 -25.84 19.27
CA LYS A 75 12.31 -24.66 19.84
C LYS A 75 11.88 -23.71 18.74
N HIS A 76 10.61 -23.37 18.71
CA HIS A 76 10.00 -22.54 17.66
C HIS A 76 9.38 -21.27 18.22
N ALA A 77 9.34 -20.23 17.39
CA ALA A 77 8.58 -19.02 17.65
C ALA A 77 7.51 -18.85 16.57
N LEU A 78 6.30 -18.46 16.97
CA LEU A 78 5.25 -17.99 16.08
C LEU A 78 4.88 -16.55 16.47
N LEU A 79 4.97 -15.66 15.50
CA LEU A 79 4.54 -14.27 15.61
C LEU A 79 3.17 -14.13 14.95
N ILE A 80 2.23 -13.47 15.62
CA ILE A 80 0.96 -13.05 15.02
C ILE A 80 0.91 -11.53 15.10
N GLU A 81 0.87 -10.88 13.94
CA GLU A 81 0.68 -9.44 13.83
C GLU A 81 -0.74 -9.17 13.30
N VAL A 82 -1.46 -8.28 13.98
CA VAL A 82 -2.89 -8.07 13.78
C VAL A 82 -3.15 -6.68 13.24
N LYS A 83 -3.83 -6.60 12.07
CA LYS A 83 -4.35 -5.37 11.49
C LYS A 83 -5.86 -5.40 11.46
N VAL A 84 -6.47 -4.32 11.91
CA VAL A 84 -7.93 -4.12 11.85
C VAL A 84 -8.33 -2.96 10.93
N HIS A 85 -7.35 -2.24 10.36
CA HIS A 85 -7.54 -1.12 9.43
C HIS A 85 -6.52 -1.18 8.28
N ASP A 86 -6.76 -2.04 7.30
CA ASP A 86 -5.79 -2.40 6.25
C ASP A 86 -5.29 -1.22 5.41
N TYR A 87 -6.10 -0.16 5.28
CA TYR A 87 -5.72 1.06 4.55
C TYR A 87 -4.93 2.07 5.39
N LEU A 88 -5.03 2.01 6.72
CA LEU A 88 -4.49 3.02 7.64
C LEU A 88 -3.33 2.51 8.48
N SER A 89 -3.31 1.23 8.85
CA SER A 89 -2.42 0.71 9.90
C SER A 89 -1.24 -0.13 9.40
N ALA A 90 -1.12 -0.34 8.08
CA ALA A 90 0.06 -0.94 7.50
C ALA A 90 1.28 -0.02 7.66
N THR A 91 2.26 -0.48 8.43
CA THR A 91 3.59 0.16 8.54
C THR A 91 4.56 -0.60 7.66
N GLU A 92 5.18 0.09 6.70
CA GLU A 92 6.11 -0.53 5.77
C GLU A 92 7.31 -1.14 6.52
N GLY A 93 7.61 -2.40 6.21
CA GLY A 93 8.75 -3.13 6.76
C GLY A 93 8.55 -3.67 8.17
N GLN A 94 7.35 -3.57 8.74
CA GLN A 94 7.05 -4.06 10.08
C GLN A 94 7.27 -5.58 10.20
N ILE A 95 6.81 -6.36 9.21
CA ILE A 95 6.98 -7.82 9.22
C ILE A 95 8.47 -8.18 9.23
N SER A 96 9.25 -7.54 8.36
CA SER A 96 10.70 -7.76 8.29
C SER A 96 11.41 -7.37 9.59
N THR A 97 10.99 -6.28 10.22
CA THR A 97 11.57 -5.77 11.46
C THR A 97 11.39 -6.77 12.59
N TYR A 98 10.18 -7.30 12.75
CA TYR A 98 9.84 -8.25 13.80
C TYR A 98 10.43 -9.63 13.56
N TYR A 99 10.34 -10.16 12.34
CA TYR A 99 10.94 -11.44 11.99
C TYR A 99 12.45 -11.43 12.25
N ASN A 100 13.16 -10.41 11.78
CA ASN A 100 14.61 -10.29 12.00
C ASN A 100 14.95 -10.10 13.48
N ALA A 101 14.11 -9.41 14.27
CA ALA A 101 14.30 -9.29 15.72
C ALA A 101 14.37 -10.66 16.41
N VAL A 102 13.44 -11.56 16.06
CA VAL A 102 13.34 -12.89 16.67
C VAL A 102 14.42 -13.83 16.16
N VAL A 103 14.77 -13.74 14.86
CA VAL A 103 15.89 -14.52 14.30
C VAL A 103 17.22 -14.12 14.92
N GLU A 104 17.44 -12.82 15.16
CA GLU A 104 18.68 -12.31 15.79
C GLU A 104 18.87 -12.82 17.23
N ASP A 105 17.80 -13.12 17.97
CA ASP A 105 17.89 -13.72 19.32
C ASP A 105 18.66 -15.06 19.30
N SER A 106 18.69 -15.78 18.17
CA SER A 106 19.35 -17.09 18.01
C SER A 106 18.88 -18.15 19.03
N VAL A 107 17.70 -17.95 19.61
CA VAL A 107 17.07 -18.85 20.59
C VAL A 107 16.19 -19.92 19.91
N TYR A 108 15.67 -19.61 18.73
CA TYR A 108 14.65 -20.41 18.04
C TYR A 108 15.24 -21.07 16.79
N ASP A 109 14.95 -22.36 16.62
CA ASP A 109 15.36 -23.13 15.44
C ASP A 109 14.61 -22.67 14.19
N GLU A 110 13.32 -22.36 14.31
CA GLU A 110 12.52 -21.82 13.22
C GLU A 110 11.51 -20.78 13.73
N VAL A 111 11.26 -19.77 12.88
CA VAL A 111 10.37 -18.65 13.17
C VAL A 111 9.24 -18.63 12.15
N TYR A 112 8.00 -18.70 12.65
CA TYR A 112 6.75 -18.68 11.91
C TYR A 112 6.06 -17.33 12.07
N PHE A 113 5.26 -16.96 11.07
CA PHE A 113 4.59 -15.67 11.06
C PHE A 113 3.18 -15.79 10.47
N ILE A 114 2.19 -15.34 11.24
CA ILE A 114 0.82 -15.13 10.78
C ILE A 114 0.58 -13.63 10.70
N TYR A 115 0.26 -13.15 9.51
CA TYR A 115 -0.26 -11.79 9.33
C TYR A 115 -1.77 -11.86 9.23
N LEU A 116 -2.47 -11.28 10.20
CA LEU A 116 -3.93 -11.29 10.29
C LEU A 116 -4.48 -9.91 9.93
N THR A 117 -5.23 -9.81 8.85
CA THR A 117 -5.70 -8.52 8.31
C THR A 117 -7.19 -8.57 7.96
N GLN A 118 -7.78 -7.44 7.55
CA GLN A 118 -9.16 -7.45 7.04
C GLN A 118 -9.25 -8.17 5.70
N PHE A 119 -8.28 -7.97 4.81
CA PHE A 119 -8.28 -8.52 3.46
C PHE A 119 -6.99 -9.27 3.13
N THR A 120 -7.09 -10.32 2.31
CA THR A 120 -5.96 -11.05 1.73
C THR A 120 -5.87 -10.82 0.22
N ALA A 121 -4.84 -11.37 -0.41
CA ALA A 121 -4.70 -11.35 -1.87
C ALA A 121 -5.84 -12.09 -2.61
N ASP A 122 -6.63 -12.90 -1.90
CA ASP A 122 -7.77 -13.63 -2.48
C ASP A 122 -9.03 -12.76 -2.63
N ASN A 123 -9.07 -11.58 -2.00
CA ASN A 123 -10.18 -10.65 -2.14
C ASN A 123 -10.17 -9.97 -3.53
N ASP A 124 -11.36 -9.76 -4.11
CA ASP A 124 -11.52 -9.03 -5.38
C ASP A 124 -11.47 -7.52 -5.13
N PHE A 125 -10.35 -6.90 -5.49
CA PHE A 125 -10.17 -5.45 -5.43
C PHE A 125 -10.46 -4.75 -6.77
N LYS A 126 -11.15 -5.40 -7.72
CA LYS A 126 -11.49 -4.74 -8.98
C LYS A 126 -12.33 -3.50 -8.75
N GLY A 127 -11.80 -2.34 -9.13
CA GLY A 127 -12.46 -1.05 -8.89
C GLY A 127 -12.36 -0.55 -7.45
N ILE A 128 -11.43 -1.10 -6.64
CA ILE A 128 -11.14 -0.69 -5.28
C ILE A 128 -9.61 -0.51 -5.15
N ALA A 129 -9.14 0.51 -4.44
CA ALA A 129 -7.71 0.67 -4.19
C ALA A 129 -7.19 -0.54 -3.41
N THR A 130 -6.04 -1.11 -3.81
CA THR A 130 -5.47 -2.24 -3.07
C THR A 130 -4.95 -1.76 -1.69
N PRO A 131 -5.30 -2.43 -0.58
CA PRO A 131 -4.81 -2.05 0.73
C PRO A 131 -3.29 -2.26 0.85
N LYS A 132 -2.62 -1.39 1.62
CA LYS A 132 -1.16 -1.47 1.85
C LYS A 132 -0.72 -2.75 2.58
N THR A 133 -1.62 -3.37 3.34
CA THR A 133 -1.38 -4.67 3.98
C THR A 133 -1.12 -5.77 2.96
N ILE A 134 -1.68 -5.71 1.75
CA ILE A 134 -1.44 -6.69 0.69
C ILE A 134 0.03 -6.63 0.21
N ASP A 135 0.55 -5.42 0.02
CA ASP A 135 1.94 -5.23 -0.40
C ASP A 135 2.93 -5.65 0.70
N GLU A 136 2.64 -5.32 1.96
CA GLU A 136 3.45 -5.75 3.11
C GLU A 136 3.42 -7.29 3.26
N ALA A 137 2.26 -7.92 3.09
CA ALA A 137 2.12 -9.38 3.12
C ALA A 137 2.94 -10.06 2.01
N LYS A 138 2.96 -9.49 0.81
CA LYS A 138 3.79 -9.98 -0.30
C LYS A 138 5.27 -9.96 0.05
N LYS A 139 5.76 -8.84 0.58
CA LYS A 139 7.15 -8.73 1.07
C LYS A 139 7.44 -9.75 2.19
N GLY A 140 6.50 -9.94 3.10
CA GLY A 140 6.57 -10.95 4.16
C GLY A 140 6.71 -12.37 3.61
N LYS A 141 5.88 -12.74 2.61
CA LYS A 141 5.95 -14.06 1.96
C LYS A 141 7.27 -14.29 1.24
N GLU A 142 7.82 -13.26 0.56
CA GLU A 142 9.11 -13.34 -0.10
C GLU A 142 10.27 -13.56 0.89
N LEU A 143 10.22 -12.89 2.05
CA LEU A 143 11.23 -12.99 3.10
C LEU A 143 11.19 -14.34 3.85
N ILE A 144 10.00 -14.73 4.32
CA ILE A 144 9.82 -15.81 5.30
C ILE A 144 9.37 -17.13 4.64
N LYS A 145 8.90 -17.08 3.38
CA LYS A 145 8.56 -18.26 2.54
C LYS A 145 7.46 -19.14 3.15
N GLU A 146 7.72 -20.43 3.33
CA GLU A 146 6.70 -21.41 3.76
C GLU A 146 6.27 -21.23 5.21
N GLN A 147 7.08 -20.54 6.02
CA GLN A 147 6.77 -20.22 7.41
C GLN A 147 5.87 -18.97 7.56
N PHE A 148 5.45 -18.36 6.44
CA PHE A 148 4.56 -17.20 6.43
C PHE A 148 3.18 -17.53 5.88
N VAL A 149 2.18 -17.11 6.65
CA VAL A 149 0.77 -17.21 6.31
C VAL A 149 0.11 -15.85 6.44
N HIS A 150 -0.67 -15.47 5.44
CA HIS A 150 -1.54 -14.29 5.45
C HIS A 150 -2.99 -14.75 5.49
N ILE A 151 -3.70 -14.41 6.57
CA ILE A 151 -5.12 -14.76 6.73
C ILE A 151 -5.98 -13.51 6.99
N SER A 152 -7.24 -13.58 6.58
CA SER A 152 -8.25 -12.58 6.91
C SER A 152 -8.87 -12.83 8.29
N TRP A 153 -9.45 -11.79 8.86
CA TRP A 153 -10.33 -11.90 10.03
C TRP A 153 -11.50 -12.85 9.81
N GLU A 154 -12.06 -12.91 8.60
CA GLU A 154 -13.12 -13.86 8.30
C GLU A 154 -12.64 -15.32 8.41
N GLN A 155 -11.41 -15.61 7.95
CA GLN A 155 -10.79 -16.92 8.12
C GLN A 155 -10.52 -17.22 9.60
N MET A 156 -10.02 -16.24 10.37
CA MET A 156 -9.80 -16.39 11.81
C MET A 156 -11.12 -16.62 12.58
N HIS A 157 -12.18 -15.87 12.29
CA HIS A 157 -13.49 -16.07 12.93
C HIS A 157 -14.10 -17.42 12.56
N THR A 158 -13.95 -17.85 11.30
CA THR A 158 -14.36 -19.19 10.85
C THR A 158 -13.61 -20.28 11.62
N PHE A 159 -12.30 -20.12 11.80
CA PHE A 159 -11.47 -21.01 12.59
C PHE A 159 -11.96 -21.08 14.06
N LEU A 160 -12.11 -19.92 14.73
CA LEU A 160 -12.59 -19.87 16.12
C LEU A 160 -13.99 -20.47 16.28
N ASN A 161 -14.86 -20.33 15.27
CA ASN A 161 -16.20 -20.90 15.30
C ASN A 161 -16.21 -22.44 15.30
N LYS A 162 -15.18 -23.10 14.75
CA LYS A 162 -15.01 -24.57 14.88
C LYS A 162 -14.79 -25.00 16.34
N HIS A 163 -14.34 -24.07 17.18
CA HIS A 163 -14.00 -24.25 18.59
C HIS A 163 -14.96 -23.50 19.52
N TYR A 164 -16.13 -23.08 19.02
CA TYR A 164 -17.02 -22.19 19.77
C TYR A 164 -17.47 -22.77 21.12
N GLU A 165 -17.70 -24.09 21.17
CA GLU A 165 -18.22 -24.79 22.37
C GLU A 165 -17.23 -24.82 23.54
N ILE A 166 -15.93 -24.65 23.30
CA ILE A 166 -14.90 -24.66 24.36
C ILE A 166 -14.57 -23.25 24.88
N LEU A 167 -15.07 -22.20 24.22
CA LEU A 167 -14.91 -20.82 24.66
C LEU A 167 -15.87 -20.52 25.84
N THR A 168 -15.45 -19.66 26.78
CA THR A 168 -16.36 -19.16 27.82
C THR A 168 -17.48 -18.30 27.22
N GLU A 169 -18.56 -18.06 27.95
CA GLU A 169 -19.66 -17.19 27.48
C GLU A 169 -19.17 -15.79 27.11
N GLU A 170 -18.23 -15.24 27.88
CA GLU A 170 -17.60 -13.95 27.60
C GLU A 170 -16.74 -13.98 26.33
N GLN A 171 -15.96 -15.05 26.14
CA GLN A 171 -15.14 -15.25 24.93
C GLN A 171 -16.01 -15.41 23.69
N GLN A 172 -17.08 -16.19 23.79
CA GLN A 172 -18.08 -16.34 22.73
C GLN A 172 -18.72 -14.99 22.37
N LEU A 173 -19.11 -14.20 23.39
CA LEU A 173 -19.68 -12.89 23.19
C LEU A 173 -18.69 -11.94 22.52
N ILE A 174 -17.44 -11.85 22.99
CA ILE A 174 -16.46 -10.91 22.43
C ILE A 174 -16.08 -11.27 20.99
N VAL A 175 -15.93 -12.57 20.66
CA VAL A 175 -15.68 -13.03 19.28
C VAL A 175 -16.85 -12.65 18.38
N SER A 176 -18.08 -12.83 18.86
CA SER A 176 -19.29 -12.45 18.14
C SER A 176 -19.37 -10.95 17.86
N LEU A 177 -19.05 -10.12 18.87
CA LEU A 177 -19.05 -8.67 18.74
C LEU A 177 -17.93 -8.19 17.81
N ASN A 178 -16.72 -8.74 17.95
CA ASN A 178 -15.59 -8.43 17.09
C ASN A 178 -15.89 -8.76 15.62
N ARG A 179 -16.47 -9.94 15.35
CA ARG A 179 -16.90 -10.32 14.00
C ARG A 179 -17.89 -9.34 13.39
N GLN A 180 -18.90 -8.91 14.15
CA GLN A 180 -19.87 -7.91 13.68
C GLN A 180 -19.20 -6.58 13.36
N TRP A 181 -18.23 -6.16 14.17
CA TRP A 181 -17.52 -4.90 13.98
C TRP A 181 -16.58 -4.97 12.76
N ILE A 182 -15.76 -6.01 12.64
CA ILE A 182 -14.85 -6.20 11.50
C ILE A 182 -15.61 -6.22 10.19
N LEU A 183 -16.73 -6.98 10.10
CA LEU A 183 -17.53 -7.02 8.87
C LEU A 183 -18.01 -5.63 8.45
N GLN A 184 -18.50 -4.82 9.40
CA GLN A 184 -18.94 -3.46 9.12
C GLN A 184 -17.78 -2.53 8.73
N GLN A 185 -16.59 -2.69 9.34
CA GLN A 185 -15.40 -1.93 8.93
C GLN A 185 -14.95 -2.32 7.53
N CYS A 186 -14.91 -3.62 7.21
CA CYS A 186 -14.56 -4.09 5.87
C CYS A 186 -15.51 -3.50 4.81
N GLU A 187 -16.83 -3.52 5.05
CA GLU A 187 -17.80 -2.92 4.13
C GLU A 187 -17.56 -1.40 3.95
N ALA A 188 -17.32 -0.67 5.04
CA ALA A 188 -17.05 0.77 5.00
C ALA A 188 -15.71 1.09 4.31
N ASP A 189 -14.68 0.28 4.52
CA ASP A 189 -13.37 0.43 3.89
C ASP A 189 -13.46 0.14 2.39
N LEU A 190 -14.13 -0.94 1.99
CA LEU A 190 -14.35 -1.22 0.57
C LEU A 190 -15.13 -0.08 -0.09
N GLU A 191 -16.19 0.43 0.53
CA GLU A 191 -16.98 1.54 -0.02
C GLU A 191 -16.16 2.84 -0.14
N SER A 192 -15.43 3.21 0.91
CA SER A 192 -14.66 4.45 0.94
C SER A 192 -13.43 4.44 0.02
N ASN A 193 -12.91 3.24 -0.26
CA ASN A 193 -11.78 2.99 -1.16
C ASN A 193 -12.20 2.48 -2.54
N LYS A 194 -13.50 2.45 -2.85
CA LYS A 194 -13.96 2.33 -4.23
C LYS A 194 -13.25 3.39 -5.05
N ILE A 195 -12.70 2.95 -6.17
CA ILE A 195 -12.12 3.82 -7.18
C ILE A 195 -13.32 4.51 -7.83
N ASP A 196 -13.75 5.61 -7.22
CA ASP A 196 -14.61 6.59 -7.85
C ASP A 196 -13.76 7.26 -8.93
N VAL A 197 -13.76 6.64 -10.10
CA VAL A 197 -13.21 7.21 -11.32
C VAL A 197 -14.10 8.40 -11.62
N GLY A 198 -13.78 9.58 -11.10
CA GLY A 198 -14.63 10.73 -11.36
C GLY A 198 -14.79 10.97 -12.86
N GLU A 199 -15.90 11.61 -13.21
CA GLU A 199 -16.43 11.63 -14.58
C GLU A 199 -15.46 12.24 -15.60
N ARG A 200 -14.43 12.99 -15.16
CA ARG A 200 -13.58 13.80 -16.02
C ARG A 200 -12.21 13.18 -16.22
N GLY A 201 -11.96 12.73 -17.45
CA GLY A 201 -10.66 12.28 -17.91
C GLY A 201 -9.81 13.36 -18.59
N LEU A 202 -8.54 13.06 -18.83
CA LEU A 202 -7.66 13.86 -19.70
C LEU A 202 -8.31 14.07 -21.08
N GLU A 203 -8.99 13.06 -21.59
CA GLU A 203 -9.77 13.09 -22.84
C GLU A 203 -10.85 14.19 -22.86
N ASP A 204 -11.46 14.50 -21.71
CA ASP A 204 -12.43 15.60 -21.62
C ASP A 204 -11.79 16.97 -21.72
N TYR A 205 -10.52 17.10 -21.31
CA TYR A 205 -9.80 18.37 -21.36
C TYR A 205 -9.20 18.64 -22.74
N PHE A 206 -8.81 17.60 -23.48
CA PHE A 206 -8.06 17.74 -24.74
C PHE A 206 -8.83 17.14 -25.92
N PHE A 207 -9.92 17.79 -26.32
CA PHE A 207 -10.86 17.29 -27.34
C PHE A 207 -10.22 17.01 -28.72
N ASP A 208 -9.11 17.66 -29.06
CA ASP A 208 -8.40 17.52 -30.34
C ASP A 208 -7.14 16.65 -30.23
N ALA A 209 -6.65 16.39 -29.03
CA ALA A 209 -5.55 15.46 -28.81
C ALA A 209 -6.11 14.03 -28.77
N LYS A 210 -6.24 13.40 -29.95
CA LYS A 210 -6.69 12.01 -30.09
C LYS A 210 -5.61 11.00 -29.65
N ILE A 211 -5.21 11.07 -28.39
CA ILE A 211 -4.21 10.17 -27.80
C ILE A 211 -4.80 9.43 -26.62
N ASP A 212 -4.80 8.11 -26.72
CA ASP A 212 -4.92 7.26 -25.55
C ASP A 212 -3.51 7.04 -24.95
N ILE A 213 -3.28 7.60 -23.77
CA ILE A 213 -2.02 7.48 -23.03
C ILE A 213 -1.66 6.01 -22.78
N ARG A 214 -2.65 5.14 -22.53
CA ARG A 214 -2.41 3.72 -22.28
C ARG A 214 -1.81 3.03 -23.50
N SER A 215 -2.39 3.30 -24.68
CA SER A 215 -1.89 2.76 -25.95
C SER A 215 -0.50 3.30 -26.33
N ARG A 216 -0.21 4.57 -26.01
CA ARG A 216 1.06 5.21 -26.38
C ARG A 216 2.20 4.89 -25.41
N LEU A 217 1.87 4.64 -24.15
CA LEU A 217 2.84 4.32 -23.10
C LEU A 217 2.51 2.93 -22.51
N PRO A 218 2.59 1.85 -23.31
CA PRO A 218 2.17 0.50 -22.87
C PRO A 218 3.02 -0.09 -21.74
N PHE A 219 4.13 0.57 -21.41
CA PHE A 219 5.05 0.25 -20.32
C PHE A 219 4.73 0.97 -19.00
N GLY A 220 3.64 1.77 -18.97
CA GLY A 220 3.11 2.29 -17.71
C GLY A 220 2.15 1.29 -17.05
N ASN A 221 1.83 1.56 -15.79
CA ASN A 221 0.89 0.79 -14.99
C ASN A 221 -0.26 1.68 -14.55
N GLU A 222 -1.48 1.15 -14.60
CA GLU A 222 -2.61 1.84 -14.00
C GLU A 222 -2.55 1.70 -12.48
N VAL A 223 -2.61 2.84 -11.79
CA VAL A 223 -2.63 2.93 -10.34
C VAL A 223 -3.81 3.81 -9.94
N CYS A 224 -4.50 3.46 -8.86
CA CYS A 224 -5.58 4.27 -8.33
C CYS A 224 -5.21 4.81 -6.95
N GLU A 225 -5.01 6.12 -6.86
CA GLU A 225 -4.58 6.80 -5.64
C GLU A 225 -5.39 8.09 -5.44
N ASN A 226 -5.82 8.35 -4.21
CA ASN A 226 -6.56 9.57 -3.85
C ASN A 226 -7.79 9.81 -4.74
N LYS A 227 -8.59 8.77 -5.01
CA LYS A 227 -9.78 8.81 -5.88
C LYS A 227 -9.47 9.28 -7.31
N ARG A 228 -8.31 8.92 -7.85
CA ARG A 228 -7.89 9.26 -9.21
C ARG A 228 -7.32 8.03 -9.89
N GLN A 229 -7.65 7.87 -11.17
CA GLN A 229 -6.99 6.90 -12.03
C GLN A 229 -5.72 7.54 -12.57
N ILE A 230 -4.58 6.89 -12.36
CA ILE A 230 -3.26 7.39 -12.71
C ILE A 230 -2.59 6.38 -13.64
N TRP A 231 -2.00 6.85 -14.73
CA TRP A 231 -1.04 6.08 -15.50
C TRP A 231 0.36 6.41 -14.99
N ARG A 232 0.96 5.47 -14.28
CA ARG A 232 2.26 5.60 -13.65
C ARG A 232 3.32 5.00 -14.54
N VAL A 233 4.35 5.79 -14.87
CA VAL A 233 5.49 5.37 -15.69
C VAL A 233 6.75 5.48 -14.87
N ASP A 234 7.40 4.35 -14.58
CA ASP A 234 8.75 4.35 -14.01
C ASP A 234 9.77 4.58 -15.13
N THR A 235 10.37 5.77 -15.18
CA THR A 235 11.32 6.11 -16.25
C THR A 235 12.68 5.44 -16.07
N SER A 236 13.01 4.98 -14.86
CA SER A 236 14.33 4.40 -14.57
C SER A 236 14.61 3.10 -15.33
N THR A 237 13.55 2.38 -15.68
CA THR A 237 13.61 1.09 -16.37
C THR A 237 13.46 1.21 -17.89
N LEU A 238 13.27 2.43 -18.43
CA LEU A 238 12.94 2.64 -19.84
C LEU A 238 14.16 2.80 -20.74
N GLU A 239 14.02 2.34 -21.97
CA GLU A 239 14.94 2.63 -23.07
C GLU A 239 14.67 4.01 -23.69
N GLU A 240 15.65 4.58 -24.40
CA GLU A 240 15.55 5.93 -24.97
C GLU A 240 14.30 6.14 -25.84
N LYS A 241 13.94 5.15 -26.67
CA LYS A 241 12.72 5.21 -27.50
C LYS A 241 11.44 5.30 -26.67
N GLN A 242 11.40 4.64 -25.51
CA GLN A 242 10.25 4.69 -24.60
C GLN A 242 10.21 6.04 -23.86
N LEU A 243 11.37 6.58 -23.46
CA LEU A 243 11.48 7.92 -22.90
C LEU A 243 11.02 9.01 -23.90
N ASP A 244 11.40 8.90 -25.17
CA ASP A 244 10.94 9.80 -26.22
C ASP A 244 9.41 9.73 -26.39
N ALA A 245 8.81 8.53 -26.29
CA ALA A 245 7.35 8.38 -26.32
C ALA A 245 6.65 9.11 -25.15
N VAL A 246 7.21 9.07 -23.94
CA VAL A 246 6.70 9.84 -22.78
C VAL A 246 6.73 11.34 -23.07
N LEU A 247 7.87 11.83 -23.59
CA LEU A 247 8.03 13.25 -23.92
C LEU A 247 7.05 13.67 -25.02
N ASP A 248 6.83 12.83 -26.03
CA ASP A 248 5.90 13.13 -27.12
C ASP A 248 4.45 13.17 -26.67
N VAL A 249 4.03 12.30 -25.75
CA VAL A 249 2.71 12.39 -25.12
C VAL A 249 2.54 13.76 -24.42
N ILE A 250 3.54 14.22 -23.67
CA ILE A 250 3.50 15.52 -22.99
C ILE A 250 3.43 16.67 -24.02
N LYS A 251 4.23 16.62 -25.08
CA LYS A 251 4.21 17.63 -26.16
C LYS A 251 2.85 17.72 -26.83
N ILE A 252 2.24 16.58 -27.15
CA ILE A 252 0.97 16.56 -27.91
C ILE A 252 -0.16 17.15 -27.07
N HIS A 253 -0.28 16.79 -25.80
CA HIS A 253 -1.26 17.41 -24.90
C HIS A 253 -0.99 18.90 -24.71
N SER A 254 0.28 19.29 -24.51
CA SER A 254 0.68 20.70 -24.40
C SER A 254 0.44 21.50 -25.69
N GLY A 255 0.37 20.82 -26.85
CA GLY A 255 0.13 21.42 -28.16
C GLY A 255 -1.35 21.60 -28.52
N SER A 256 -2.27 20.95 -27.80
CA SER A 256 -3.71 20.96 -28.05
C SER A 256 -4.30 22.37 -28.17
N ASN A 257 -5.34 22.50 -28.99
CA ASN A 257 -6.11 23.74 -29.16
C ASN A 257 -6.99 24.05 -27.93
N ALA A 258 -7.24 23.08 -27.05
CA ALA A 258 -7.96 23.29 -25.80
C ALA A 258 -7.13 24.07 -24.76
N VAL A 259 -5.81 24.12 -24.93
CA VAL A 259 -4.90 24.84 -24.03
C VAL A 259 -5.06 26.35 -24.21
N ASN A 260 -5.17 27.08 -23.09
CA ASN A 260 -5.13 28.53 -23.09
C ASN A 260 -3.68 29.04 -23.24
N LYS A 261 -3.24 29.17 -24.50
CA LYS A 261 -1.88 29.64 -24.84
C LYS A 261 -1.67 31.15 -24.60
N ILE A 262 -2.72 31.88 -24.26
CA ILE A 262 -2.64 33.30 -23.88
C ILE A 262 -2.15 33.44 -22.43
N LYS A 263 -2.48 32.48 -21.57
CA LYS A 263 -2.00 32.47 -20.19
C LYS A 263 -0.49 32.31 -20.17
N GLN A 264 0.19 33.16 -19.41
CA GLN A 264 1.63 33.08 -19.23
C GLN A 264 1.94 32.78 -17.77
N TYR A 265 2.84 31.83 -17.57
CA TYR A 265 3.38 31.42 -16.29
C TYR A 265 4.87 31.71 -16.27
N LYS A 266 5.35 32.13 -15.10
CA LYS A 266 6.79 32.25 -14.83
C LYS A 266 7.17 31.14 -13.87
N THR A 267 8.16 30.33 -14.25
CA THR A 267 8.76 29.33 -13.36
C THR A 267 9.49 30.04 -12.23
N GLU A 268 9.21 29.64 -10.99
CA GLU A 268 9.86 30.20 -9.81
C GLU A 268 11.35 29.79 -9.75
N GLU A 269 12.19 30.67 -9.19
CA GLU A 269 13.64 30.41 -9.05
C GLU A 269 13.92 29.13 -8.25
N LEU A 270 13.13 28.86 -7.21
CA LEU A 270 13.23 27.63 -6.43
C LEU A 270 12.95 26.38 -7.26
N THR A 271 12.02 26.44 -8.21
CA THR A 271 11.74 25.34 -9.13
C THR A 271 12.88 25.13 -10.12
N LEU A 272 13.43 26.23 -10.66
CA LEU A 272 14.60 26.15 -11.55
C LEU A 272 15.81 25.57 -10.81
N GLN A 273 16.05 25.97 -9.56
CA GLN A 273 17.12 25.43 -8.75
C GLN A 273 16.90 23.94 -8.45
N GLY A 274 15.68 23.56 -8.03
CA GLY A 274 15.35 22.15 -7.79
C GLY A 274 15.54 21.28 -9.04
N ALA A 275 15.19 21.80 -10.22
CA ALA A 275 15.41 21.11 -11.50
C ALA A 275 16.90 20.94 -11.82
N LYS A 276 17.72 21.98 -11.59
CA LYS A 276 19.18 21.89 -11.73
C LYS A 276 19.75 20.81 -10.79
N ASP A 277 19.37 20.83 -9.52
CA ASP A 277 19.84 19.86 -8.53
C ASP A 277 19.46 18.43 -8.92
N PHE A 278 18.23 18.24 -9.41
CA PHE A 278 17.77 16.93 -9.91
C PHE A 278 18.58 16.43 -11.10
N LEU A 279 18.91 17.31 -12.07
CA LEU A 279 19.77 16.94 -13.20
C LEU A 279 21.21 16.67 -12.77
N MET A 280 21.76 17.43 -11.81
CA MET A 280 23.10 17.19 -11.27
C MET A 280 23.21 15.82 -10.62
N LEU A 281 22.17 15.36 -9.92
CA LEU A 281 22.14 14.00 -9.34
C LEU A 281 22.22 12.93 -10.44
N MET A 282 21.52 13.11 -11.57
CA MET A 282 21.59 12.16 -12.68
C MET A 282 22.94 12.18 -13.40
N ALA A 283 23.61 13.34 -13.45
CA ALA A 283 24.93 13.45 -14.06
C ALA A 283 26.01 12.64 -13.33
N GLN A 284 25.81 12.33 -12.05
CA GLN A 284 26.76 11.57 -11.22
C GLN A 284 26.81 10.07 -11.54
N SER A 285 25.81 9.52 -12.24
CA SER A 285 25.75 8.09 -12.59
C SER A 285 25.65 7.91 -14.10
N ILE A 286 26.58 7.15 -14.69
CA ILE A 286 26.58 6.83 -16.14
C ILE A 286 25.28 6.12 -16.53
N GLU A 287 24.75 5.26 -15.66
CA GLU A 287 23.50 4.53 -15.88
C GLU A 287 22.29 5.46 -16.04
N ASP A 288 22.36 6.66 -15.46
CA ASP A 288 21.30 7.67 -15.49
C ASP A 288 21.47 8.70 -16.63
N TRP A 289 22.52 8.62 -17.46
CA TRP A 289 22.76 9.62 -18.50
C TRP A 289 21.64 9.70 -19.55
N LYS A 290 20.97 8.58 -19.85
CA LYS A 290 19.76 8.59 -20.69
C LYS A 290 18.62 9.41 -20.05
N LEU A 291 18.46 9.31 -18.73
CA LEU A 291 17.48 10.08 -17.97
C LEU A 291 17.86 11.55 -17.90
N LEU A 292 19.15 11.86 -17.74
CA LEU A 292 19.66 13.23 -17.79
C LEU A 292 19.25 13.91 -19.10
N SER A 293 19.43 13.22 -20.24
CA SER A 293 19.02 13.72 -21.56
C SER A 293 17.50 13.94 -21.63
N PHE A 294 16.71 12.95 -21.21
CA PHE A 294 15.25 13.01 -21.19
C PHE A 294 14.71 14.16 -20.33
N TYR A 295 15.12 14.25 -19.06
CA TYR A 295 14.62 15.28 -18.15
C TYR A 295 15.11 16.68 -18.52
N SER A 296 16.32 16.79 -19.08
CA SER A 296 16.81 18.06 -19.65
C SER A 296 15.90 18.55 -20.78
N LYS A 297 15.52 17.66 -21.72
CA LYS A 297 14.56 17.98 -22.80
C LYS A 297 13.19 18.35 -22.24
N LEU A 298 12.70 17.63 -21.23
CA LEU A 298 11.40 17.85 -20.61
C LEU A 298 11.32 19.20 -19.88
N PHE A 299 12.32 19.52 -19.06
CA PHE A 299 12.35 20.79 -18.34
C PHE A 299 12.56 21.97 -19.28
N LEU A 300 13.37 21.81 -20.33
CA LEU A 300 13.52 22.82 -21.38
C LEU A 300 12.20 23.05 -22.14
N LEU A 301 11.43 21.99 -22.41
CA LEU A 301 10.10 22.11 -23.01
C LEU A 301 9.17 22.95 -22.11
N ALA A 302 9.13 22.64 -20.81
CA ALA A 302 8.27 23.33 -19.85
C ALA A 302 8.69 24.80 -19.64
N GLU A 303 9.99 25.10 -19.70
CA GLU A 303 10.53 26.46 -19.56
C GLU A 303 10.32 27.32 -20.81
N LYS A 304 10.47 26.73 -22.01
CA LYS A 304 10.29 27.45 -23.28
C LYS A 304 8.82 27.77 -23.60
N LEU A 305 7.89 26.93 -23.16
CA LEU A 305 6.47 27.13 -23.40
C LEU A 305 5.88 27.97 -22.27
N SER A 306 5.74 29.29 -22.50
CA SER A 306 5.28 30.24 -21.47
C SER A 306 3.91 29.92 -20.89
N TYR A 307 3.07 29.13 -21.57
CA TYR A 307 1.75 28.73 -21.10
C TYR A 307 1.76 27.41 -20.30
N LEU A 308 2.92 26.77 -20.15
CA LEU A 308 3.12 25.67 -19.22
C LEU A 308 3.67 26.20 -17.90
N LYS A 309 3.01 25.81 -16.82
CA LYS A 309 3.47 26.10 -15.47
C LYS A 309 4.31 24.93 -14.98
N PHE A 310 5.61 25.13 -14.92
CA PHE A 310 6.52 24.22 -14.26
C PHE A 310 6.64 24.59 -12.78
N ASN A 311 6.31 23.66 -11.90
CA ASN A 311 6.30 23.91 -10.45
C ASN A 311 6.90 22.72 -9.68
N GLY A 312 7.73 23.01 -8.68
CA GLY A 312 8.33 21.99 -7.83
C GLY A 312 9.53 22.53 -7.06
N THR A 313 10.11 21.68 -6.21
CA THR A 313 11.31 22.01 -5.42
C THR A 313 12.41 20.97 -5.59
N GLY A 314 12.20 19.93 -6.41
CA GLY A 314 13.10 18.78 -6.55
C GLY A 314 13.10 17.83 -5.35
N THR A 315 12.86 18.32 -4.13
CA THR A 315 12.79 17.49 -2.91
C THR A 315 11.55 16.60 -2.88
N ARG A 316 10.38 17.13 -3.30
CA ARG A 316 9.11 16.38 -3.42
C ARG A 316 8.80 15.97 -4.85
N GLY A 317 9.61 16.38 -5.82
CA GLY A 317 9.35 16.27 -7.26
C GLY A 317 8.90 17.58 -7.90
N PHE A 318 8.28 17.46 -9.08
CA PHE A 318 7.83 18.54 -9.95
C PHE A 318 6.44 18.23 -10.53
N SER A 319 5.82 19.23 -11.13
CA SER A 319 4.57 19.09 -11.88
C SER A 319 4.59 20.02 -13.09
N ILE A 320 4.02 19.55 -14.19
CA ILE A 320 3.73 20.37 -15.37
C ILE A 320 2.22 20.58 -15.39
N LYS A 321 1.81 21.84 -15.30
CA LYS A 321 0.41 22.26 -15.30
C LYS A 321 0.13 23.19 -16.47
N LEU A 322 -1.12 23.26 -16.89
CA LEU A 322 -1.57 24.15 -17.95
C LEU A 322 -3.04 24.53 -17.74
N GLU A 323 -3.46 25.65 -18.32
CA GLU A 323 -4.85 26.09 -18.27
C GLU A 323 -5.62 25.60 -19.49
N ILE A 324 -6.79 25.01 -19.27
CA ILE A 324 -7.73 24.60 -20.32
C ILE A 324 -8.79 25.68 -20.49
N GLN A 325 -9.04 26.08 -21.74
CA GLN A 325 -10.04 27.09 -22.08
C GLN A 325 -11.41 26.73 -21.48
N GLY A 326 -11.96 27.64 -20.67
CA GLY A 326 -13.26 27.46 -20.02
C GLY A 326 -13.32 26.39 -18.91
N LYS A 327 -12.22 25.71 -18.58
CA LYS A 327 -12.19 24.65 -17.54
C LYS A 327 -11.20 24.90 -16.40
N GLY A 328 -10.20 25.78 -16.58
CA GLY A 328 -9.23 26.16 -15.55
C GLY A 328 -7.91 25.38 -15.60
N GLU A 329 -7.08 25.55 -14.57
CA GLU A 329 -5.75 24.91 -14.47
C GLU A 329 -5.86 23.42 -14.11
N ILE A 330 -5.18 22.57 -14.88
CA ILE A 330 -5.03 21.14 -14.63
C ILE A 330 -3.55 20.75 -14.52
N SER A 331 -3.27 19.61 -13.90
CA SER A 331 -1.94 19.01 -13.89
C SER A 331 -1.86 17.99 -15.01
N LEU A 332 -0.99 18.23 -16.00
CA LEU A 332 -0.76 17.31 -17.11
C LEU A 332 -0.02 16.06 -16.61
N CYS A 333 1.07 16.26 -15.86
CA CYS A 333 1.80 15.17 -15.22
C CYS A 333 2.51 15.64 -13.94
N THR A 334 2.76 14.68 -13.05
CA THR A 334 3.62 14.84 -11.86
C THR A 334 4.89 14.04 -12.06
N ILE A 335 6.03 14.61 -11.72
CA ILE A 335 7.37 14.01 -11.87
C ILE A 335 7.95 13.83 -10.48
N TYR A 336 8.16 12.60 -10.05
CA TYR A 336 8.65 12.30 -8.72
C TYR A 336 10.17 12.14 -8.69
N LYS A 337 10.75 12.36 -7.50
CA LYS A 337 12.21 12.25 -7.29
C LYS A 337 12.72 10.83 -7.54
N ASN A 338 11.90 9.81 -7.33
CA ASN A 338 12.19 8.41 -7.60
C ASN A 338 12.09 8.05 -9.11
N LYS A 339 12.15 9.04 -10.01
CA LYS A 339 12.15 8.85 -11.48
C LYS A 339 10.81 8.30 -12.02
N THR A 340 9.72 8.45 -11.28
CA THR A 340 8.38 8.10 -11.73
C THR A 340 7.65 9.32 -12.31
N ILE A 341 6.83 9.12 -13.35
CA ILE A 341 5.93 10.13 -13.90
C ILE A 341 4.49 9.62 -13.84
N ASP A 342 3.60 10.42 -13.25
CA ASP A 342 2.18 10.11 -13.13
C ASP A 342 1.36 11.02 -14.06
N PHE A 343 0.54 10.40 -14.90
CA PHE A 343 -0.49 11.06 -15.69
C PHE A 343 -1.86 10.80 -15.04
N SER A 344 -2.55 11.86 -14.62
CA SER A 344 -3.89 11.73 -14.02
C SER A 344 -4.91 11.45 -15.12
N LEU A 345 -5.25 10.19 -15.38
CA LEU A 345 -6.15 9.78 -16.44
C LEU A 345 -7.59 10.22 -16.20
N LYS A 346 -8.10 10.02 -14.97
CA LYS A 346 -9.47 10.38 -14.55
C LYS A 346 -9.50 10.88 -13.11
N ARG A 347 -10.39 11.82 -12.82
CA ARG A 347 -10.56 12.49 -11.51
C ARG A 347 -11.99 12.67 -11.13
#